data_AF-A0A7W8ANS3-F1
#
_entry.id   AF-A0A7W8ANS3-F1
#
_cell.length_a   1.000
_cell.length_b   1.000
_cell.length_c   1.000
_cell.angle_alpha   90.00
_cell.angle_beta   90.00
_cell.angle_gamma   90.00
#
_symmetry.space_group_name_H-M   'P 1'
#
loop_
_entity.id
_entity.type
_entity.pdbx_description
1 polymer ?
#
loop_
_entity_poly.entity_id
_entity_poly.type
_entity_poly.pdbx_seq_one_letter_code
_entity_poly.pdbx_strand_id
1 'polypeptide(L)'
;MAFYLPSSQGEWLAWTVGVITLLFGLILMFAPGISLKILRLNAPDLRANALSSVRATIAGPYIGLGVACLLFAQPFLWMALGCVWGFVLFGRLISMMSDKANSFYNWIAVVVELMLAAGPLLFAFGFVA
;
A
#
# COMPACT_ATOMS: atom_id res chain seq x y z
N MET A 1 10.06 -25.16 0.04
CA MET A 1 10.54 -24.03 -0.78
C MET A 1 11.44 -23.18 0.10
N ALA A 2 12.62 -22.79 -0.38
CA ALA A 2 13.45 -21.82 0.34
C ALA A 2 12.77 -20.44 0.31
N PHE A 3 12.92 -19.66 1.38
CA PHE A 3 12.42 -18.29 1.41
C PHE A 3 13.13 -17.47 0.33
N TYR A 4 12.37 -16.71 -0.45
CA TYR A 4 12.90 -15.92 -1.54
C TYR A 4 13.64 -14.69 -1.00
N LEU A 5 14.94 -14.60 -1.30
CA LEU A 5 15.79 -13.47 -0.94
C LEU A 5 16.22 -12.72 -2.21
N PRO A 6 16.09 -11.38 -2.24
CA PRO A 6 16.42 -10.62 -3.44
C PRO A 6 17.89 -10.66 -3.81
N SER A 7 18.15 -10.67 -5.12
CA SER A 7 19.48 -10.80 -5.70
C SER A 7 19.99 -9.51 -6.34
N SER A 8 19.09 -8.67 -6.86
CA SER A 8 19.43 -7.41 -7.54
C SER A 8 18.88 -6.17 -6.81
N GLN A 9 19.39 -4.99 -7.18
CA GLN A 9 19.05 -3.75 -6.48
C GLN A 9 17.60 -3.32 -6.72
N GLY A 10 17.10 -3.46 -7.94
CA GLY A 10 15.69 -3.22 -8.30
C GLY A 10 14.75 -4.19 -7.62
N GLU A 11 15.18 -5.45 -7.49
CA GLU A 11 14.42 -6.48 -6.80
C GLU A 11 14.33 -6.21 -5.28
N TRP A 12 15.42 -5.77 -4.65
CA TRP A 12 15.42 -5.30 -3.26
C TRP A 12 14.44 -4.14 -3.05
N LEU A 13 14.32 -3.26 -4.05
CA LEU A 13 13.40 -2.13 -4.01
C LEU A 13 11.94 -2.60 -4.05
N ALA A 14 11.58 -3.46 -5.00
CA ALA A 14 10.24 -4.05 -5.09
C ALA A 14 9.88 -4.90 -3.86
N TRP A 15 10.83 -5.71 -3.38
CA TRP A 15 10.66 -6.56 -2.21
C TRP A 15 10.43 -5.74 -0.94
N THR A 16 11.18 -4.65 -0.75
CA THR A 16 11.00 -3.75 0.40
C THR A 16 9.61 -3.09 0.38
N VAL A 17 9.11 -2.70 -0.80
CA VAL A 17 7.74 -2.21 -0.94
C VAL A 17 6.73 -3.31 -0.59
N GLY A 18 6.98 -4.56 -0.98
CA GLY A 18 6.18 -5.73 -0.59
C GLY A 18 6.10 -5.88 0.94
N VAL A 19 7.23 -5.77 1.64
CA VAL A 19 7.29 -5.82 3.11
C VAL A 19 6.53 -4.64 3.73
N ILE A 20 6.75 -3.41 3.26
CA ILE A 20 6.04 -2.23 3.77
C ILE A 20 4.53 -2.41 3.60
N THR A 21 4.09 -2.90 2.44
CA THR A 21 2.68 -3.12 2.14
C THR A 21 2.07 -4.17 3.06
N LEU A 22 2.77 -5.28 3.29
CA LEU A 22 2.34 -6.31 4.21
C LEU A 22 2.22 -5.77 5.64
N LEU A 23 3.26 -5.08 6.13
CA LEU A 23 3.26 -4.51 7.48
C LEU A 23 2.15 -3.47 7.64
N PHE A 24 1.95 -2.62 6.63
CA PHE A 24 0.86 -1.66 6.61
C PHE A 24 -0.51 -2.37 6.70
N GLY A 25 -0.73 -3.40 5.88
CA GLY A 25 -1.92 -4.23 5.95
C GLY A 25 -2.13 -4.87 7.33
N LEU A 26 -1.07 -5.39 7.97
CA LEU A 26 -1.15 -5.96 9.32
C LEU A 26 -1.52 -4.90 10.37
N ILE A 27 -0.98 -3.69 10.28
CA ILE A 27 -1.36 -2.56 11.15
C ILE A 27 -2.84 -2.23 10.95
N LEU A 28 -3.33 -2.17 9.71
CA LEU A 28 -4.74 -1.93 9.40
C LEU A 28 -5.66 -3.02 9.97
N MET A 29 -5.24 -4.28 9.89
CA MET A 29 -6.00 -5.43 10.37
C MET A 29 -6.09 -5.47 11.90
N PHE A 30 -4.95 -5.35 12.58
CA PHE A 30 -4.87 -5.59 14.03
C PHE A 30 -4.99 -4.30 14.87
N ALA A 31 -4.60 -3.15 14.32
CA ALA A 31 -4.69 -1.84 14.97
C ALA A 31 -5.57 -0.84 14.19
N PRO A 32 -6.85 -1.14 13.94
CA PRO A 32 -7.73 -0.29 13.14
C PRO A 32 -8.02 1.07 13.79
N GLY A 33 -7.95 1.17 15.13
CA GLY A 33 -8.08 2.47 15.82
C GLY A 33 -6.90 3.41 15.58
N ILE A 34 -5.67 2.88 15.47
CA ILE A 34 -4.49 3.65 15.07
C ILE A 34 -4.62 4.04 13.60
N SER A 35 -5.11 3.12 12.78
CA SER A 35 -5.34 3.32 11.35
C SER A 35 -6.32 4.45 11.06
N LEU A 36 -7.45 4.50 11.77
CA LEU A 36 -8.40 5.62 11.67
C LEU A 36 -7.76 6.96 12.05
N LYS A 37 -6.89 6.98 13.08
CA LYS A 37 -6.14 8.20 13.45
C LYS A 37 -5.13 8.62 12.38
N ILE A 38 -4.36 7.67 11.83
CA ILE A 38 -3.43 7.93 10.72
C ILE A 38 -4.20 8.47 9.51
N LEU A 39 -5.35 7.90 9.20
CA LEU A 39 -6.22 8.35 8.12
C LEU A 39 -7.00 9.65 8.47
N ARG A 40 -6.86 10.17 9.70
CA ARG A 40 -7.58 11.33 10.24
C ARG A 40 -9.10 11.21 10.13
N LEU A 41 -9.60 9.98 10.22
CA LEU A 41 -11.02 9.66 10.18
C LEU A 41 -11.59 9.67 11.60
N ASN A 42 -12.62 10.48 11.84
CA ASN A 42 -13.48 10.35 13.00
C ASN A 42 -14.60 9.37 12.65
N ALA A 43 -14.78 8.32 13.45
CA ALA A 43 -15.88 7.36 13.29
C ALA A 43 -16.79 7.33 14.54
N PRO A 44 -17.56 8.39 14.83
CA PRO A 44 -18.33 8.50 16.07
C PRO A 44 -19.54 7.56 16.11
N ASP A 45 -20.26 7.42 14.99
CA ASP A 45 -21.61 6.83 14.99
C ASP A 45 -21.70 5.37 14.47
N LEU A 46 -20.60 4.80 13.97
CA LEU A 46 -20.56 3.48 13.31
C LEU A 46 -19.30 2.68 13.66
N ARG A 47 -18.81 2.79 14.90
CA ARG A 47 -17.49 2.25 15.31
C ARG A 47 -17.28 0.78 14.92
N ALA A 48 -18.26 -0.10 15.09
CA ALA A 48 -18.10 -1.51 14.73
C ALA A 48 -17.99 -1.74 13.20
N ASN A 49 -18.86 -1.11 12.41
CA ASN A 49 -18.87 -1.24 10.95
C ASN A 49 -17.67 -0.54 10.30
N ALA A 50 -17.25 0.61 10.82
CA ALA A 50 -16.05 1.29 10.33
C ALA A 50 -14.80 0.44 10.57
N LEU A 51 -14.67 -0.18 11.75
CA LEU A 51 -13.54 -1.07 12.06
C LEU A 51 -13.58 -2.35 11.21
N SER A 52 -14.77 -2.91 10.93
CA SER A 52 -14.88 -4.10 10.08
C SER A 52 -14.51 -3.79 8.63
N SER A 53 -14.92 -2.64 8.07
CA SER A 53 -14.54 -2.21 6.73
C SER A 53 -13.03 -1.97 6.59
N VAL A 54 -12.39 -1.36 7.59
CA VAL A 54 -10.93 -1.19 7.61
C VAL A 54 -10.23 -2.55 7.57
N ARG A 55 -10.72 -3.53 8.34
CA ARG A 55 -10.12 -4.88 8.39
C ARG A 55 -10.36 -5.69 7.12
N ALA A 56 -11.59 -5.76 6.64
CA ALA A 56 -11.93 -6.62 5.53
C ALA A 56 -11.55 -5.99 4.18
N THR A 57 -11.98 -4.75 3.95
CA THR A 57 -11.92 -4.12 2.63
C THR A 57 -10.61 -3.38 2.40
N ILE A 58 -10.02 -2.79 3.44
CA ILE A 58 -8.77 -2.04 3.30
C ILE A 58 -7.56 -2.94 3.59
N ALA A 59 -7.52 -3.60 4.75
CA ALA A 59 -6.35 -4.37 5.17
C ALA A 59 -6.15 -5.67 4.37
N GLY A 60 -7.23 -6.39 4.06
CA GLY A 60 -7.20 -7.68 3.37
C GLY A 60 -6.40 -7.67 2.06
N PRO A 61 -6.70 -6.76 1.10
CA PRO A 61 -5.96 -6.66 -0.15
C PRO A 61 -4.46 -6.40 0.04
N TYR A 62 -4.06 -5.52 0.97
CA TYR A 62 -2.64 -5.25 1.24
C TYR A 62 -1.90 -6.46 1.81
N ILE A 63 -2.52 -7.19 2.74
CA ILE A 63 -1.93 -8.41 3.30
C ILE A 63 -1.82 -9.48 2.22
N GLY A 64 -2.91 -9.78 1.51
CA GLY A 64 -2.95 -10.83 0.50
C GLY A 64 -1.92 -10.59 -0.60
N LEU A 65 -1.86 -9.38 -1.13
CA LEU A 65 -0.91 -9.02 -2.18
C LEU A 65 0.53 -8.97 -1.66
N GLY A 66 0.77 -8.40 -0.47
CA GLY A 66 2.09 -8.35 0.14
C GLY A 66 2.67 -9.75 0.39
N VAL A 67 1.88 -10.66 0.96
CA VAL A 67 2.27 -12.07 1.16
C VAL A 67 2.54 -12.75 -0.19
N ALA A 68 1.65 -12.59 -1.17
CA ALA A 68 1.84 -13.20 -2.49
C ALA A 68 3.13 -12.72 -3.16
N CYS A 69 3.42 -11.41 -3.12
CA CYS A 69 4.64 -10.85 -3.68
C CYS A 69 5.90 -11.43 -3.01
N LEU A 70 5.92 -11.52 -1.68
CA LEU A 70 7.09 -12.00 -0.93
C LEU A 70 7.33 -13.51 -1.07
N LEU A 71 6.26 -14.30 -1.24
CA LEU A 71 6.37 -15.75 -1.38
C LEU A 71 6.69 -16.21 -2.80
N PHE A 72 6.11 -15.56 -3.81
CA PHE A 72 6.21 -16.02 -5.20
C PHE A 72 7.14 -15.17 -6.06
N ALA A 73 7.38 -13.91 -5.70
CA ALA A 73 8.30 -12.99 -6.37
C ALA A 73 8.16 -12.91 -7.90
N GLN A 74 6.94 -13.04 -8.43
CA GLN A 74 6.71 -13.02 -9.87
C GLN A 74 6.61 -11.58 -10.42
N PRO A 75 7.11 -11.32 -11.65
CA PRO A 75 7.01 -10.00 -12.30
C PRO A 75 5.59 -9.41 -12.30
N PHE A 76 4.58 -10.23 -12.58
CA PHE A 76 3.18 -9.79 -12.59
C PHE A 76 2.65 -9.39 -11.20
N LEU A 77 3.18 -9.99 -10.12
CA LEU A 77 2.81 -9.62 -8.75
C LEU A 77 3.43 -8.27 -8.37
N TRP A 78 4.66 -8.00 -8.77
CA TRP A 78 5.28 -6.68 -8.60
C TRP A 78 4.51 -5.59 -9.38
N MET A 79 4.10 -5.89 -10.61
CA MET A 79 3.23 -4.99 -11.37
C MET A 79 1.90 -4.74 -10.65
N ALA A 80 1.24 -5.79 -10.15
CA ALA A 80 0.00 -5.65 -9.40
C ALA A 80 0.19 -4.81 -8.12
N LEU A 81 1.29 -5.00 -7.39
CA LEU A 81 1.65 -4.21 -6.21
C LEU A 81 1.80 -2.73 -6.54
N GLY A 82 2.51 -2.44 -7.64
CA GLY A 82 2.65 -1.11 -8.18
C GLY A 82 1.33 -0.48 -8.59
N CYS A 83 0.45 -1.25 -9.25
CA CYS A 83 -0.88 -0.79 -9.62
C CYS A 83 -1.76 -0.48 -8.39
N VAL A 84 -1.71 -1.30 -7.34
CA VAL A 84 -2.46 -1.04 -6.09
C VAL A 84 -2.06 0.31 -5.53
N TRP A 85 -0.76 0.57 -5.33
CA TRP A 85 -0.30 1.85 -4.83
C TRP A 85 -0.56 3.01 -5.82
N GLY A 86 -0.50 2.74 -7.12
CA GLY A 86 -0.85 3.71 -8.17
C GLY A 86 -2.31 4.14 -8.09
N PHE A 87 -3.24 3.21 -7.86
CA PHE A 87 -4.67 3.55 -7.67
C PHE A 87 -4.94 4.21 -6.33
N VAL A 88 -4.18 3.89 -5.28
CA VAL A 88 -4.24 4.61 -3.99
C VAL A 88 -3.82 6.07 -4.18
N LEU A 89 -2.68 6.31 -4.85
CA LEU A 89 -2.21 7.63 -5.23
C LEU A 89 -3.26 8.39 -6.04
N PHE A 90 -3.80 7.74 -7.08
CA PHE A 90 -4.81 8.34 -7.94
C PHE A 90 -6.08 8.74 -7.18
N GLY A 91 -6.58 7.86 -6.31
CA GLY A 91 -7.70 8.17 -5.42
C GLY A 91 -7.42 9.36 -4.51
N ARG A 92 -6.19 9.48 -3.98
CA ARG A 92 -5.78 10.64 -3.17
C ARG A 92 -5.76 11.93 -3.99
N LEU A 93 -5.24 11.90 -5.21
CA LEU A 93 -5.25 13.07 -6.09
C LEU A 93 -6.67 13.54 -6.40
N ILE A 94 -7.59 12.61 -6.69
CA ILE A 94 -9.02 12.93 -6.86
C ILE A 94 -9.57 13.63 -5.62
N SER A 95 -9.32 13.08 -4.42
CA SER A 95 -9.83 13.67 -3.18
C SER A 95 -9.23 15.07 -2.90
N MET A 96 -7.96 15.29 -3.22
CA MET A 96 -7.33 16.61 -3.10
C MET A 96 -7.95 17.65 -4.05
N MET A 97 -8.31 17.23 -5.26
CA MET A 97 -8.94 18.11 -6.26
C MET A 97 -10.42 18.36 -5.97
N SER A 98 -11.17 17.33 -5.59
CA SER A 98 -12.63 17.38 -5.48
C SER A 98 -13.12 17.74 -4.08
N ASP A 99 -12.48 17.24 -3.03
CA ASP A 99 -12.98 17.34 -1.65
C ASP A 99 -12.32 18.47 -0.86
N LYS A 100 -11.57 19.35 -1.54
CA LYS A 100 -10.74 20.41 -0.92
C LYS A 100 -9.77 19.87 0.15
N ALA A 101 -9.40 18.60 0.07
CA ALA A 101 -8.50 17.93 1.01
C ALA A 101 -7.02 18.31 0.77
N ASN A 102 -6.74 19.47 0.22
CA ASN A 102 -5.38 19.91 -0.11
C ASN A 102 -4.64 20.37 1.17
N SER A 103 -4.05 19.42 1.88
CA SER A 103 -3.30 19.65 3.12
C SER A 103 -1.86 19.17 2.98
N PHE A 104 -0.95 19.72 3.78
CA PHE A 104 0.46 19.29 3.81
C PHE A 104 0.61 17.79 4.07
N TYR A 105 -0.25 17.24 4.91
CA TYR A 105 -0.30 15.79 5.17
C TYR A 105 -0.60 14.98 3.90
N ASN A 106 -1.56 15.43 3.09
CA ASN A 106 -1.92 14.72 1.87
C ASN A 106 -0.85 14.84 0.79
N TRP A 107 -0.09 15.94 0.72
CA TRP A 107 1.08 16.04 -0.14
C TRP A 107 2.19 15.07 0.25
N ILE A 108 2.49 14.93 1.56
CA ILE A 108 3.44 13.91 2.02
C ILE A 108 2.95 12.52 1.63
N ALA A 109 1.66 12.24 1.85
CA ALA A 109 1.08 10.95 1.50
C ALA A 109 1.15 10.67 -0.01
N VAL A 110 0.90 11.67 -0.87
CA VAL A 110 1.09 11.58 -2.33
C VAL A 110 2.52 11.17 -2.68
N VAL A 111 3.52 11.78 -2.07
CA VAL A 111 4.94 11.45 -2.33
C VAL A 111 5.26 10.02 -1.89
N VAL A 112 4.77 9.60 -0.71
CA VAL A 112 4.96 8.23 -0.21
C VAL A 112 4.27 7.21 -1.13
N GLU A 113 3.02 7.44 -1.50
CA GLU A 113 2.25 6.54 -2.38
C GLU A 113 2.87 6.47 -3.78
N LEU A 114 3.40 7.59 -4.29
CA LEU A 114 4.14 7.61 -5.55
C LEU A 114 5.42 6.77 -5.47
N MET A 115 6.19 6.86 -4.38
CA MET A 115 7.39 6.02 -4.20
C MET A 115 7.04 4.53 -4.10
N LEU A 116 5.97 4.19 -3.37
CA LEU A 116 5.49 2.82 -3.22
C LEU A 116 4.90 2.26 -4.52
N ALA A 117 4.36 3.10 -5.40
CA ALA A 117 3.90 2.69 -6.72
C ALA A 117 5.06 2.55 -7.70
N ALA A 118 5.91 3.58 -7.79
CA ALA A 118 7.00 3.64 -8.76
C ALA A 118 8.00 2.51 -8.56
N GLY A 119 8.32 2.17 -7.32
CA GLY A 119 9.32 1.16 -7.02
C GLY A 119 9.12 -0.19 -7.70
N PRO A 120 8.03 -0.92 -7.38
CA PRO A 120 7.74 -2.21 -7.98
C PRO A 120 7.37 -2.11 -9.47
N LEU A 121 6.83 -0.97 -9.96
CA LEU A 121 6.60 -0.78 -11.40
C LEU A 121 7.91 -0.64 -12.19
N LEU A 122 8.85 0.16 -11.69
CA LEU A 122 10.15 0.36 -12.33
C LEU A 122 10.91 -0.97 -12.43
N PHE A 123 10.83 -1.81 -11.39
CA PHE A 123 11.38 -3.16 -11.43
C PHE A 123 10.60 -4.07 -12.39
N ALA A 124 9.27 -4.12 -12.31
CA ALA A 124 8.43 -5.00 -13.12
C ALA A 124 8.55 -4.73 -14.64
N PHE A 125 8.74 -3.46 -15.03
CA PHE A 125 8.98 -3.07 -16.42
C PHE A 125 10.45 -3.14 -16.85
N GLY A 126 11.37 -3.50 -15.95
CA GLY A 126 12.79 -3.65 -16.25
C GLY A 126 13.56 -2.33 -16.43
N PHE A 127 13.03 -1.21 -15.91
CA PHE A 127 13.73 0.07 -15.91
C PHE A 127 14.84 0.13 -14.85
N VAL A 128 14.74 -0.70 -13.80
CA VAL A 128 15.76 -0.85 -12.75
C VAL A 128 16.11 -2.33 -12.61
N ALA A 129 17.41 -2.62 -12.65
CA ALA A 129 17.97 -3.97 -12.56
C ALA A 129 18.01 -4.49 -11.12
#